data_AF-A0A844CSH9-F1
#
_entry.id   AF-A0A844CSH9-F1
#
_cell.length_a   1.000
_cell.length_b   1.000
_cell.length_c   1.000
_cell.angle_alpha   90.00
_cell.angle_beta   90.00
_cell.angle_gamma   90.00
#
_symmetry.space_group_name_H-M   'P 1'
#
loop_
_entity.id
_entity.type
_entity.pdbx_description
1 polymer ?
#
loop_
_entity_poly.entity_id
_entity_poly.type
_entity_poly.pdbx_seq_one_letter_code
_entity_poly.pdbx_strand_id
1 'polypeptide(L)'
;MRLIAGLAMTLSATPLQAGQPISESLVDCAMLFTITNRAEPERANHGKGYALDRAKDKLLVAAQARAHQEGRGNAERYVSDLASAKAEKWDAKGMRYIMTQDYRDWIGYCASLIDHLGLELTD
;
A
#
# COMPACT_ATOMS: atom_id res chain seq x y z
N MET A 1 -43.69 -23.20 -21.10
CA MET A 1 -42.36 -22.70 -21.50
C MET A 1 -41.96 -21.62 -20.49
N ARG A 2 -41.10 -21.95 -19.51
CA ARG A 2 -40.71 -21.02 -18.43
C ARG A 2 -39.41 -20.30 -18.86
N LEU A 3 -39.48 -18.97 -18.97
CA LEU A 3 -38.33 -18.10 -19.21
C LEU A 3 -37.41 -18.14 -17.98
N ILE A 4 -36.19 -18.65 -18.15
CA ILE A 4 -35.12 -18.55 -17.15
C ILE A 4 -34.47 -17.19 -17.36
N ALA A 5 -34.85 -16.22 -16.53
CA ALA A 5 -34.14 -14.96 -16.41
C ALA A 5 -32.80 -15.23 -15.71
N GLY A 6 -31.73 -15.32 -16.50
CA GLY A 6 -30.36 -15.36 -16.00
C GLY A 6 -29.99 -14.00 -15.42
N LEU A 7 -30.03 -13.88 -14.10
CA LEU A 7 -29.51 -12.73 -13.38
C LEU A 7 -27.98 -12.76 -13.48
N ALA A 8 -27.42 -12.04 -14.44
CA ALA A 8 -26.00 -11.79 -14.53
C ALA A 8 -25.57 -10.99 -13.31
N MET A 9 -24.93 -11.65 -12.34
CA MET A 9 -24.20 -10.98 -11.26
C MET A 9 -23.03 -10.23 -11.89
N THR A 10 -23.22 -8.95 -12.17
CA THR A 10 -22.13 -8.03 -12.44
C THR A 10 -21.29 -7.96 -11.17
N LEU A 11 -20.12 -8.61 -11.19
CA LEU A 11 -19.07 -8.35 -10.20
C LEU A 11 -18.70 -6.88 -10.33
N SER A 12 -19.33 -6.08 -9.50
CA SER A 12 -18.89 -4.72 -9.24
C SER A 12 -17.58 -4.88 -8.47
N ALA A 13 -16.45 -4.62 -9.14
CA ALA A 13 -15.19 -4.40 -8.46
C ALA A 13 -15.44 -3.23 -7.49
N THR A 14 -15.69 -3.56 -6.23
CA THR A 14 -15.73 -2.57 -5.16
C THR A 14 -14.39 -1.85 -5.20
N PRO A 15 -14.35 -0.51 -5.16
CA PRO A 15 -13.09 0.18 -4.99
C PRO A 15 -12.48 -0.35 -3.70
N LEU A 16 -11.29 -0.94 -3.81
CA LEU A 16 -10.61 -1.71 -2.77
C LEU A 16 -10.30 -0.88 -1.49
N GLN A 17 -10.64 0.43 -1.47
CA GLN A 17 -10.30 1.40 -0.42
C GLN A 17 -11.49 2.10 0.24
N ALA A 18 -12.75 1.70 0.02
CA ALA A 18 -13.86 2.29 0.77
C ALA A 18 -13.90 1.74 2.21
N GLY A 19 -13.22 2.43 3.15
CA GLY A 19 -13.33 2.18 4.59
C GLY A 19 -12.10 1.61 5.29
N GLN A 20 -10.97 1.39 4.60
CA GLN A 20 -9.71 1.03 5.26
C GLN A 20 -9.19 2.23 6.08
N PRO A 21 -8.65 2.03 7.31
CA PRO A 21 -7.98 3.09 8.06
C PRO A 21 -6.80 3.69 7.27
N ILE A 22 -6.56 4.99 7.43
CA ILE A 22 -5.49 5.71 6.72
C ILE A 22 -4.13 5.15 7.13
N SER A 23 -3.94 4.79 8.40
CA SER A 23 -2.70 4.15 8.85
C SER A 23 -2.38 2.88 8.06
N GLU A 24 -3.37 2.04 7.78
CA GLU A 24 -3.17 0.81 7.00
C GLU A 24 -2.85 1.12 5.53
N SER A 25 -3.50 2.13 4.96
CA SER A 25 -3.24 2.56 3.59
C SER A 25 -1.82 3.09 3.42
N LEU A 26 -1.30 3.84 4.40
CA LEU A 26 0.08 4.31 4.41
C LEU A 26 1.07 3.14 4.49
N VAL A 27 0.78 2.11 5.27
CA VAL A 27 1.60 0.89 5.33
C VAL A 27 1.56 0.12 4.00
N ASP A 28 0.40 -0.02 3.37
CA ASP A 28 0.29 -0.61 2.03
C ASP A 28 1.18 0.16 1.03
N CYS A 29 1.16 1.49 1.03
CA CYS A 29 2.01 2.32 0.17
C CYS A 29 3.51 2.14 0.46
N ALA A 30 3.90 2.13 1.74
CA ALA A 30 5.30 1.93 2.14
C ALA A 30 5.84 0.59 1.64
N MET A 31 5.05 -0.48 1.81
CA MET A 31 5.45 -1.82 1.40
C MET A 31 5.40 -1.99 -0.12
N LEU A 32 4.47 -1.33 -0.81
CA LEU A 32 4.41 -1.38 -2.27
C LEU A 32 5.60 -0.65 -2.92
N PHE A 33 5.99 0.51 -2.41
CA PHE A 33 7.13 1.29 -2.93
C PHE A 33 8.44 0.50 -2.90
N THR A 34 8.60 -0.37 -1.90
CA THR A 34 9.82 -1.13 -1.67
C THR A 34 9.77 -2.56 -2.19
N ILE A 35 8.73 -2.95 -2.95
CA ILE A 35 8.62 -4.30 -3.54
C ILE A 35 9.85 -4.68 -4.38
N THR A 36 10.38 -3.71 -5.15
CA THR A 36 11.59 -3.94 -5.97
C THR A 36 12.86 -4.10 -5.12
N ASN A 37 12.97 -3.36 -4.01
CA ASN A 37 14.11 -3.46 -3.10
C ASN A 37 14.06 -4.78 -2.31
N ARG A 38 12.87 -5.24 -1.89
CA ARG A 38 12.76 -6.54 -1.21
C ARG A 38 13.08 -7.72 -2.14
N ALA A 39 12.75 -7.63 -3.42
CA ALA A 39 13.11 -8.63 -4.42
C ALA A 39 14.61 -8.59 -4.80
N GLU A 40 15.21 -7.41 -4.82
CA GLU A 40 16.62 -7.18 -5.15
C GLU A 40 17.27 -6.23 -4.11
N PRO A 41 17.74 -6.75 -2.95
CA PRO A 41 18.19 -5.94 -1.82
C PRO A 41 19.28 -4.92 -2.12
N GLU A 42 20.19 -5.22 -3.05
CA GLU A 42 21.27 -4.31 -3.43
C GLU A 42 20.78 -2.96 -3.97
N ARG A 43 19.55 -2.90 -4.50
CA ARG A 43 18.95 -1.64 -4.98
C ARG A 43 18.81 -0.60 -3.87
N ALA A 44 18.59 -1.03 -2.63
CA ALA A 44 18.41 -0.13 -1.49
C ALA A 44 19.66 0.72 -1.22
N ASN A 45 20.82 0.30 -1.70
CA ASN A 45 22.10 0.95 -1.41
C ASN A 45 22.42 2.16 -2.31
N HIS A 46 21.63 2.41 -3.38
CA HIS A 46 21.94 3.52 -4.30
C HIS A 46 20.75 4.02 -5.14
N GLY A 47 20.83 5.29 -5.55
CA GLY A 47 19.94 5.89 -6.55
C GLY A 47 18.46 5.81 -6.16
N LYS A 48 17.63 5.28 -7.07
CA LYS A 48 16.18 5.19 -6.87
C LYS A 48 15.78 4.24 -5.74
N GLY A 49 16.51 3.13 -5.54
CA GLY A 49 16.15 2.17 -4.49
C GLY A 49 16.36 2.78 -3.10
N TYR A 50 17.46 3.51 -2.90
CA TYR A 50 17.68 4.29 -1.67
C TYR A 50 16.55 5.30 -1.40
N ALA A 51 16.12 6.05 -2.42
CA ALA A 51 15.01 6.99 -2.28
C ALA A 51 13.67 6.31 -1.92
N LEU A 52 13.40 5.12 -2.44
CA LEU A 52 12.20 4.34 -2.11
C LEU A 52 12.20 3.87 -0.65
N ASP A 53 13.36 3.49 -0.12
CA ASP A 53 13.50 3.09 1.29
C ASP A 53 13.29 4.27 2.24
N ARG A 54 13.81 5.46 1.89
CA ARG A 54 13.54 6.70 2.63
C ARG A 54 12.06 7.08 2.61
N ALA A 55 11.41 6.95 1.45
CA ALA A 55 9.97 7.17 1.32
C ALA A 55 9.15 6.19 2.17
N LYS A 56 9.54 4.91 2.21
CA LYS A 56 8.95 3.89 3.10
C LYS A 56 9.05 4.32 4.55
N ASP A 57 10.22 4.75 5.03
CA ASP A 57 10.40 5.15 6.43
C ASP A 57 9.48 6.33 6.81
N LYS A 58 9.39 7.35 5.95
CA LYS A 58 8.48 8.50 6.15
C LYS A 58 7.01 8.08 6.19
N LEU A 59 6.60 7.17 5.29
CA LEU A 59 5.24 6.63 5.26
C LEU A 59 4.93 5.81 6.52
N LEU A 60 5.87 5.02 7.04
CA LEU A 60 5.68 4.26 8.28
C LEU A 60 5.56 5.17 9.51
N VAL A 61 6.35 6.25 9.59
CA VAL A 61 6.19 7.27 10.64
C VAL A 61 4.81 7.95 10.55
N ALA A 62 4.40 8.33 9.34
CA ALA A 62 3.06 8.90 9.13
C ALA A 62 1.95 7.90 9.50
N ALA A 63 2.13 6.61 9.19
CA ALA A 63 1.19 5.55 9.55
C ALA A 63 1.05 5.42 11.07
N GLN A 64 2.16 5.50 11.82
CA GLN A 64 2.13 5.46 13.30
C GLN A 64 1.36 6.65 13.87
N ALA A 65 1.61 7.86 13.36
CA ALA A 65 0.89 9.05 13.77
C ALA A 65 -0.62 8.94 13.48
N ARG A 66 -0.99 8.41 12.32
CA ARG A 66 -2.40 8.17 11.97
C ARG A 66 -3.03 7.06 12.80
N ALA A 67 -2.32 5.97 13.07
CA ALA A 67 -2.80 4.88 13.91
C ALA A 67 -3.11 5.38 15.33
N HIS A 68 -2.28 6.28 15.88
CA HIS A 68 -2.57 6.95 17.15
C HIS A 68 -3.87 7.78 17.10
N GLN A 69 -4.07 8.57 16.04
CA GLN A 69 -5.29 9.38 15.84
C GLN A 69 -6.54 8.51 15.64
N GLU A 70 -6.38 7.35 15.02
CA GLU A 70 -7.42 6.32 14.83
C GLU A 70 -7.68 5.50 16.11
N GLY A 71 -7.03 5.83 17.22
CA GLY A 71 -7.27 5.19 18.53
C GLY A 71 -6.58 3.83 18.70
N ARG A 72 -5.60 3.49 17.85
CA ARG A 72 -4.81 2.27 18.02
C ARG A 72 -3.84 2.42 19.19
N GLY A 73 -3.99 1.54 20.19
CA GLY A 73 -3.00 1.39 21.25
C GLY A 73 -1.70 0.81 20.70
N ASN A 74 -0.55 1.25 21.22
CA ASN A 74 0.79 0.83 20.78
C ASN A 74 0.94 0.90 19.24
N ALA A 75 0.76 2.09 18.68
CA ALA A 75 0.75 2.31 17.23
C ALA A 75 2.03 1.86 16.53
N GLU A 76 3.20 1.99 17.18
CA GLU A 76 4.47 1.51 16.65
C GLU A 76 4.44 0.00 16.39
N ARG A 77 4.06 -0.79 17.40
CA ARG A 77 3.92 -2.24 17.26
C ARG A 77 2.87 -2.60 16.23
N TYR A 78 1.70 -1.95 16.27
CA TYR A 78 0.63 -2.18 15.30
C TYR A 78 1.11 -1.96 13.85
N VAL A 79 1.81 -0.85 13.58
CA VAL A 79 2.36 -0.55 12.25
C VAL A 79 3.45 -1.52 11.85
N SER A 80 4.33 -1.93 12.77
CA SER A 80 5.38 -2.92 12.51
C SER A 80 4.81 -4.28 12.13
N ASP A 81 3.83 -4.76 12.89
CA ASP A 81 3.15 -6.04 12.62
C ASP A 81 2.41 -5.97 11.27
N LEU A 82 1.75 -4.85 10.99
CA LEU A 82 1.05 -4.62 9.73
C LEU A 82 2.02 -4.54 8.55
N ALA A 83 3.16 -3.88 8.69
CA ALA A 83 4.15 -3.75 7.63
C ALA A 83 4.68 -5.13 7.19
N SER A 84 4.95 -6.01 8.16
CA SER A 84 5.36 -7.39 7.88
C SER A 84 4.28 -8.14 7.08
N ALA A 85 3.02 -8.10 7.53
CA ALA A 85 1.91 -8.77 6.85
C ALA A 85 1.64 -8.19 5.45
N LYS A 86 1.75 -6.87 5.27
CA LYS A 86 1.53 -6.22 3.97
C LYS A 86 2.71 -6.45 3.03
N ALA A 87 3.95 -6.52 3.52
CA ALA A 87 5.10 -6.92 2.72
C ALA A 87 4.87 -8.31 2.12
N GLU A 88 4.51 -9.30 2.94
CA GLU A 88 4.19 -10.65 2.48
C GLU A 88 3.06 -10.67 1.45
N LYS A 89 1.97 -9.92 1.69
CA LYS A 89 0.85 -9.77 0.74
C LYS A 89 1.32 -9.26 -0.62
N TRP A 90 2.17 -8.24 -0.65
CA TRP A 90 2.66 -7.64 -1.89
C TRP A 90 3.67 -8.56 -2.60
N ASP A 91 4.57 -9.18 -1.83
CA ASP A 91 5.61 -10.06 -2.35
C ASP A 91 5.00 -11.33 -2.96
N ALA A 92 3.91 -11.84 -2.38
CA ALA A 92 3.15 -12.98 -2.91
C ALA A 92 2.56 -12.73 -4.31
N LYS A 93 2.36 -11.47 -4.73
CA LYS A 93 1.94 -11.15 -6.11
C LYS A 93 3.07 -11.29 -7.13
N GLY A 94 4.33 -11.29 -6.67
CA GLY A 94 5.53 -11.46 -7.47
C GLY A 94 5.89 -10.26 -8.36
N MET A 95 7.10 -10.27 -8.92
CA MET A 95 7.64 -9.11 -9.65
C MET A 95 6.92 -8.75 -10.95
N ARG A 96 6.17 -9.68 -11.55
CA ARG A 96 5.33 -9.36 -12.72
C ARG A 96 4.15 -8.44 -12.37
N TYR A 97 3.79 -8.37 -11.08
CA TYR A 97 2.70 -7.53 -10.61
C TYR A 97 2.91 -6.04 -10.95
N ILE A 98 4.15 -5.55 -10.94
CA ILE A 98 4.46 -4.13 -11.21
C ILE A 98 4.05 -3.68 -12.63
N MET A 99 3.81 -4.62 -13.54
CA MET A 99 3.38 -4.34 -14.91
C MET A 99 1.85 -4.29 -15.06
N THR A 100 1.10 -4.65 -14.01
CA THR A 100 -0.35 -4.78 -14.05
C THR A 100 -1.06 -3.43 -13.89
N GLN A 101 -2.35 -3.37 -14.25
CA GLN A 101 -3.17 -2.20 -14.02
C GLN A 101 -3.43 -1.98 -12.52
N ASP A 102 -3.67 -3.05 -11.77
CA ASP A 102 -3.87 -3.01 -10.31
C ASP A 102 -2.68 -2.34 -9.60
N TYR A 103 -1.43 -2.64 -10.01
CA TYR A 103 -0.27 -1.94 -9.48
C TYR A 103 -0.30 -0.43 -9.79
N ARG A 104 -0.63 -0.05 -11.03
CA ARG A 104 -0.72 1.37 -11.41
C ARG A 104 -1.81 2.10 -10.63
N ASP A 105 -2.95 1.46 -10.41
CA ASP A 105 -4.06 2.02 -9.65
C ASP A 105 -3.65 2.22 -8.18
N TRP A 106 -2.93 1.27 -7.59
CA TRP A 106 -2.38 1.40 -6.25
C TRP A 106 -1.33 2.51 -6.13
N ILE A 107 -0.42 2.65 -7.09
CA ILE A 107 0.55 3.74 -7.09
C ILE A 107 -0.15 5.10 -7.24
N GLY A 108 -1.18 5.18 -8.09
CA GLY A 108 -2.01 6.39 -8.23
C GLY A 108 -2.74 6.75 -6.93
N TYR A 109 -3.32 5.74 -6.26
CA TYR A 109 -3.91 5.91 -4.93
C TYR A 109 -2.91 6.41 -3.91
N CYS A 110 -1.72 5.82 -3.84
CA CYS A 110 -0.67 6.23 -2.92
C CYS A 110 -0.24 7.68 -3.15
N ALA A 111 -0.03 8.07 -4.42
CA ALA A 111 0.31 9.45 -4.75
C ALA A 111 -0.78 10.44 -4.31
N SER A 112 -2.06 10.12 -4.59
CA SER A 112 -3.20 10.93 -4.16
C SER A 112 -3.31 11.02 -2.63
N LEU A 113 -3.06 9.92 -1.92
CA LEU A 113 -3.08 9.89 -0.46
C LEU A 113 -1.95 10.73 0.15
N ILE A 114 -0.74 10.61 -0.40
CA ILE A 114 0.44 11.39 0.02
C ILE A 114 0.17 12.88 -0.12
N ASP A 115 -0.38 13.30 -1.27
CA ASP A 115 -0.75 14.69 -1.56
C ASP A 115 -1.86 15.18 -0.63
N HIS A 116 -2.93 14.41 -0.47
CA HIS A 116 -4.04 14.72 0.43
C HIS A 116 -3.59 14.95 1.89
N LEU A 117 -2.59 14.19 2.34
CA LEU A 117 -2.02 14.29 3.68
C LEU A 117 -0.90 15.34 3.79
N GLY A 118 -0.48 15.95 2.68
CA GLY A 118 0.61 16.93 2.63
C GLY A 118 1.97 16.34 3.02
N LEU A 119 2.24 15.08 2.68
CA LEU A 119 3.48 14.39 3.05
C LEU A 119 4.58 14.63 2.01
N GLU A 120 5.71 15.17 2.45
CA GLU A 120 6.91 15.31 1.62
C GLU A 120 7.83 14.09 1.78
N LEU A 121 7.88 13.24 0.74
CA LEU A 121 8.67 12.01 0.78
C LEU A 121 10.14 12.20 0.35
N THR A 122 10.45 13.29 -0.34
CA THR A 122 11.82 13.70 -0.65
C THR A 122 12.36 14.61 0.45
N ASP A 123 13.67 14.61 0.66
CA ASP A 123 14.36 15.60 1.49
C ASP A 123 14.75 16.82 0.67
#